data_AF-A0A1V5WSB0-F1
#
_entry.id   AF-A0A1V5WSB0-F1
#
_cell.length_a   1.000
_cell.length_b   1.000
_cell.length_c   1.000
_cell.angle_alpha   90.00
_cell.angle_beta   90.00
_cell.angle_gamma   90.00
#
_symmetry.space_group_name_H-M   'P 1'
#
loop_
_entity.id
_entity.type
_entity.pdbx_description
1 polymer ?
#
loop_
_entity_poly.entity_id
_entity_poly.type
_entity_poly.pdbx_seq_one_letter_code
_entity_poly.pdbx_strand_id
1 'polypeptide(L)'
;MPLPTWDVFIIIAFILSVAYGFILRREKTITVLCSTYIGIVIASNFSNYLYELFNGDKFIAGQVWIKSDASLPTISIALLLISSFFISGAINSTSNKAGDISPFEIFLYSTLNMALIIATILNFLPEETRIMANNSSKIANIIYSYHTVWVIAPPILLIFLNFRKK
;
A
#
# COMPACT_ATOMS: atom_id res chain seq x y z
N MET A 1 5.22 2.42 29.97
CA MET A 1 4.33 1.53 29.19
C MET A 1 5.18 1.00 28.04
N PRO A 2 5.27 -0.32 27.79
CA PRO A 2 5.90 -0.78 26.55
C PRO A 2 5.13 -0.14 25.40
N LEU A 3 5.82 0.63 24.56
CA LEU A 3 5.25 1.20 23.34
C LEU A 3 4.56 0.05 22.59
N PRO A 4 3.34 0.23 22.06
CA PRO A 4 2.69 -0.81 21.27
C PRO A 4 3.67 -1.26 20.20
N THR A 5 4.00 -2.56 20.21
CA THR A 5 4.96 -3.12 19.28
C THR A 5 4.41 -3.00 17.87
N TRP A 6 5.31 -2.82 16.89
CA TRP A 6 4.98 -2.82 15.46
C TRP A 6 4.11 -4.03 15.05
N ASP A 7 4.21 -5.15 15.77
CA ASP A 7 3.35 -6.32 15.60
C ASP A 7 1.86 -6.01 15.81
N VAL A 8 1.51 -5.25 16.86
CA VAL A 8 0.11 -4.90 17.17
C VAL A 8 -0.48 -4.02 16.06
N PHE A 9 0.28 -3.03 15.61
CA PHE A 9 -0.13 -2.17 14.49
C PHE A 9 -0.38 -2.98 13.23
N ILE A 10 0.55 -3.87 12.87
CA ILE A 10 0.44 -4.71 11.69
C ILE A 10 -0.77 -5.64 11.78
N ILE A 11 -0.97 -6.32 12.91
CA ILE A 11 -2.11 -7.23 13.12
C ILE A 11 -3.44 -6.49 12.94
N ILE A 12 -3.57 -5.30 13.56
CA ILE A 12 -4.78 -4.49 13.42
C ILE A 12 -4.98 -4.07 11.96
N ALA A 13 -3.91 -3.67 11.26
CA ALA A 13 -3.99 -3.31 9.85
C ALA A 13 -4.48 -4.48 8.98
N PHE A 14 -4.02 -5.71 9.22
CA PHE A 14 -4.51 -6.91 8.54
C PHE A 14 -6.01 -7.15 8.82
N ILE A 15 -6.42 -7.10 10.08
CA ILE A 15 -7.83 -7.29 10.47
C ILE A 15 -8.73 -6.26 9.77
N LEU A 16 -8.35 -4.99 9.80
CA LEU A 16 -9.09 -3.92 9.13
C LEU A 16 -9.13 -4.11 7.61
N SER A 17 -8.02 -4.52 6.99
CA SER A 17 -7.97 -4.76 5.55
C SER A 17 -8.87 -5.90 5.10
N VAL A 18 -8.89 -6.99 5.87
CA VAL A 18 -9.75 -8.14 5.61
C VAL A 18 -11.22 -7.76 5.80
N ALA A 19 -11.56 -7.10 6.92
CA ALA A 19 -12.91 -6.62 7.17
C ALA A 19 -13.41 -5.68 6.06
N TYR A 20 -12.55 -4.74 5.64
CA TYR A 20 -12.86 -3.82 4.54
C TYR A 20 -13.04 -4.54 3.19
N GLY A 21 -12.25 -5.57 2.90
CA GLY A 21 -12.43 -6.39 1.70
C GLY A 21 -13.79 -7.10 1.67
N PHE A 22 -14.26 -7.61 2.80
CA PHE A 22 -15.59 -8.21 2.90
C PHE A 22 -16.71 -7.20 2.62
N ILE A 23 -16.56 -5.96 3.08
CA ILE A 23 -17.50 -4.86 2.77
C ILE A 23 -17.49 -4.55 1.27
N LEU A 24 -16.31 -4.49 0.66
CA LEU A 24 -16.13 -4.16 -0.75
C LEU A 24 -16.56 -5.26 -1.73
N ARG A 25 -16.50 -6.53 -1.31
CA ARG A 25 -16.64 -7.73 -2.16
C ARG A 25 -15.44 -7.94 -3.08
N ARG A 26 -15.44 -9.09 -3.75
CA ARG A 26 -14.30 -9.62 -4.52
C ARG A 26 -13.77 -8.66 -5.57
N GLU A 27 -14.62 -8.21 -6.49
CA GLU A 27 -14.18 -7.40 -7.63
C GLU A 27 -13.53 -6.09 -7.19
N LYS A 28 -14.15 -5.40 -6.22
CA LYS A 28 -13.62 -4.15 -5.69
C LYS A 28 -12.35 -4.36 -4.85
N THR A 29 -12.21 -5.51 -4.18
CA THR A 29 -10.97 -5.88 -3.48
C THR A 29 -9.81 -6.08 -4.47
N ILE A 30 -10.07 -6.73 -5.61
CA ILE A 30 -9.10 -6.85 -6.71
C ILE A 30 -8.74 -5.46 -7.25
N THR A 31 -9.73 -4.56 -7.43
CA THR A 31 -9.48 -3.18 -7.84
C THR A 31 -8.56 -2.47 -6.86
N VAL A 32 -8.79 -2.56 -5.55
CA VAL A 32 -7.92 -1.94 -4.53
C VAL A 32 -6.49 -2.46 -4.66
N LEU A 33 -6.33 -3.78 -4.81
CA LEU A 33 -5.01 -4.41 -4.99
C LEU A 33 -4.30 -3.87 -6.24
N CYS A 34 -4.99 -3.78 -7.38
CA CYS A 34 -4.43 -3.19 -8.60
C CYS A 34 -4.08 -1.71 -8.42
N SER A 35 -4.94 -0.93 -7.76
CA SER A 35 -4.67 0.47 -7.44
C SER A 35 -3.45 0.63 -6.54
N THR A 36 -3.20 -0.31 -5.64
CA THR A 36 -1.98 -0.33 -4.82
C THR A 36 -0.74 -0.53 -5.69
N TYR A 37 -0.75 -1.42 -6.68
CA TYR A 37 0.37 -1.52 -7.64
C TYR A 37 0.63 -0.22 -8.37
N ILE A 38 -0.41 0.42 -8.88
CA ILE A 38 -0.27 1.71 -9.56
C ILE A 38 0.27 2.75 -8.58
N GLY A 39 -0.23 2.78 -7.35
CA GLY A 39 0.25 3.67 -6.30
C GLY A 39 1.72 3.45 -5.94
N ILE A 40 2.21 2.20 -5.93
CA ILE A 40 3.63 1.88 -5.74
C ILE A 40 4.46 2.47 -6.87
N VAL A 41 4.01 2.33 -8.12
CA VAL A 41 4.71 2.89 -9.28
C VAL A 41 4.75 4.42 -9.21
N ILE A 42 3.64 5.08 -8.87
CA ILE A 42 3.62 6.54 -8.73
C ILE A 42 4.53 6.98 -7.57
N ALA A 43 4.44 6.32 -6.40
CA ALA A 43 5.24 6.65 -5.22
C ALA A 43 6.73 6.49 -5.48
N SER A 44 7.15 5.43 -6.14
CA SER A 44 8.57 5.17 -6.44
C SER A 44 9.15 6.13 -7.48
N ASN A 45 8.37 6.59 -8.45
CA ASN A 45 8.87 7.42 -9.54
C ASN A 45 8.65 8.92 -9.32
N PHE A 46 7.65 9.31 -8.53
CA PHE A 46 7.21 10.72 -8.42
C PHE A 46 7.49 11.36 -7.06
N SER A 47 7.85 10.59 -6.03
CA SER A 47 8.12 11.13 -4.69
C SER A 47 9.29 12.12 -4.67
N ASN A 48 10.39 11.82 -5.37
CA ASN A 48 11.54 12.72 -5.47
C ASN A 48 11.16 14.06 -6.11
N TYR A 49 10.39 14.03 -7.19
CA TYR A 49 9.90 15.25 -7.84
C TYR A 49 9.09 16.10 -6.86
N LEU A 50 8.13 15.51 -6.14
CA LEU A 50 7.36 16.25 -5.15
C LEU A 50 8.20 16.74 -3.98
N TYR A 51 9.15 15.94 -3.50
CA TYR A 51 10.08 16.34 -2.46
C TYR A 51 10.87 17.60 -2.84
N GLU A 52 11.42 17.65 -4.07
CA GLU A 52 12.11 18.83 -4.60
C GLU A 52 11.19 20.05 -4.72
N LEU A 53 9.91 19.86 -5.07
CA LEU A 53 8.92 20.95 -5.13
C LEU A 53 8.64 21.55 -3.75
N PHE A 54 8.48 20.70 -2.73
CA PHE A 54 8.16 21.12 -1.36
C PHE A 54 9.38 21.54 -0.53
N ASN A 55 10.59 21.17 -0.95
CA ASN A 55 11.85 21.53 -0.27
C ASN A 55 12.71 22.53 -1.04
N GLY A 56 12.24 23.05 -2.18
CA GLY A 56 12.63 24.37 -2.65
C GLY A 56 13.66 24.45 -3.77
N ASP A 57 13.77 23.44 -4.64
CA ASP A 57 14.70 23.52 -5.80
C ASP A 57 14.01 23.85 -7.14
N LYS A 58 12.67 23.94 -7.16
CA LYS A 58 11.91 24.30 -8.37
C LYS A 58 10.92 25.43 -8.08
N PHE A 59 11.16 26.56 -8.73
CA PHE A 59 10.21 27.67 -8.83
C PHE A 59 8.96 27.21 -9.59
N ILE A 60 7.89 26.87 -8.86
CA ILE A 60 6.55 26.79 -9.46
C ILE A 60 5.84 28.12 -9.18
N ALA A 61 5.57 28.87 -10.26
CA ALA A 61 4.71 30.04 -10.29
C ALA A 61 5.10 31.22 -9.35
N GLY A 62 6.39 31.39 -9.03
CA GLY A 62 6.94 32.66 -8.53
C GLY A 62 6.48 33.17 -7.15
N GLN A 63 5.53 32.54 -6.46
CA GLN A 63 4.92 33.10 -5.25
C GLN A 63 4.51 32.11 -4.15
N VAL A 64 4.60 30.79 -4.35
CA VAL A 64 4.11 29.82 -3.37
C VAL A 64 5.29 29.07 -2.74
N TRP A 65 5.77 29.60 -1.62
CA TRP A 65 6.82 28.97 -0.80
C TRP A 65 6.14 28.04 0.22
N ILE A 66 6.01 26.76 -0.13
CA ILE A 66 5.58 25.74 0.83
C ILE A 66 6.86 25.19 1.45
N LYS A 67 7.23 25.67 2.63
CA LYS A 67 8.23 25.00 3.46
C LYS A 67 7.54 23.86 4.19
N SER A 68 7.84 22.63 3.80
CA SER A 68 7.39 21.46 4.53
C SER A 68 8.60 20.69 5.03
N ASP A 69 8.75 20.52 6.34
CA ASP A 69 9.77 19.63 6.94
C ASP A 69 9.46 18.13 6.69
N ALA A 70 8.71 17.81 5.64
CA ALA A 70 8.32 16.47 5.29
C ALA A 70 9.51 15.69 4.71
N SER A 71 9.87 14.60 5.37
CA SER A 71 10.90 13.68 4.87
C SER A 71 10.44 12.98 3.57
N LEU A 72 11.39 12.65 2.69
CA LEU A 72 11.13 11.89 1.46
C LEU A 72 10.35 10.57 1.70
N PRO A 73 10.66 9.76 2.74
CA PRO A 73 9.86 8.61 3.12
C PRO A 73 8.39 8.96 3.41
N THR A 74 8.15 10.05 4.16
CA THR A 74 6.80 10.51 4.49
C THR A 74 6.02 10.86 3.22
N ILE A 75 6.65 11.57 2.28
CA ILE A 75 6.03 11.93 0.99
C ILE A 75 5.73 10.67 0.18
N SER A 76 6.66 9.71 0.13
CA SER A 76 6.48 8.46 -0.63
C SER A 76 5.33 7.61 -0.08
N ILE A 77 5.25 7.47 1.24
CA ILE A 77 4.16 6.74 1.92
C ILE A 77 2.82 7.47 1.74
N ALA A 78 2.79 8.80 1.92
CA ALA A 78 1.58 9.58 1.70
C ALA A 78 1.09 9.44 0.26
N LEU A 79 2.00 9.55 -0.71
CA LEU A 79 1.66 9.44 -2.12
C LEU A 79 1.16 8.03 -2.48
N LEU A 80 1.78 6.97 -1.94
CA LEU A 80 1.30 5.59 -2.08
C LEU A 80 -0.16 5.48 -1.64
N LEU A 81 -0.46 5.91 -0.41
CA LEU A 81 -1.80 5.74 0.18
C LEU A 81 -2.85 6.58 -0.54
N ILE A 82 -2.53 7.86 -0.82
CA ILE A 82 -3.42 8.79 -1.51
C ILE A 82 -3.71 8.29 -2.93
N SER A 83 -2.67 7.98 -3.71
CA SER A 83 -2.87 7.51 -5.08
C SER A 83 -3.65 6.20 -5.13
N SER A 84 -3.31 5.22 -4.29
CA SER A 84 -4.04 3.95 -4.21
C SER A 84 -5.53 4.16 -3.88
N PHE A 85 -5.83 5.05 -2.94
CA PHE A 85 -7.19 5.37 -2.54
C PHE A 85 -7.98 6.04 -3.66
N PHE A 86 -7.44 7.11 -4.28
CA PHE A 86 -8.13 7.84 -5.34
C PHE A 86 -8.32 6.99 -6.60
N ILE A 87 -7.31 6.22 -7.00
CA ILE A 87 -7.41 5.33 -8.17
C ILE A 87 -8.44 4.24 -7.91
N SER A 88 -8.44 3.64 -6.72
CA SER A 88 -9.48 2.66 -6.34
C SER A 88 -10.87 3.29 -6.38
N GLY A 89 -11.03 4.49 -5.84
CA GLY A 89 -12.29 5.23 -5.88
C GLY A 89 -12.76 5.49 -7.32
N ALA A 90 -11.88 5.94 -8.20
CA ALA A 90 -12.18 6.25 -9.59
C ALA A 90 -12.56 5.01 -10.42
N ILE A 91 -11.86 3.89 -10.22
CA ILE A 91 -12.19 2.64 -10.93
C ILE A 91 -13.50 2.06 -10.40
N ASN A 92 -13.69 2.07 -9.08
CA ASN A 92 -14.88 1.48 -8.46
C ASN A 92 -16.15 2.32 -8.65
N SER A 93 -16.06 3.64 -8.86
CA SER A 93 -17.22 4.48 -9.17
C SER A 93 -17.79 4.22 -10.56
N THR A 94 -16.97 3.68 -11.47
CA THR A 94 -17.36 3.41 -12.86
C THR A 94 -17.90 1.98 -13.03
N SER A 95 -17.64 1.08 -12.07
CA SER A 95 -18.05 -0.33 -12.13
C SER A 95 -19.33 -0.59 -11.33
N ASN A 96 -20.45 -0.74 -12.05
CA ASN A 96 -21.75 -1.11 -11.46
C ASN A 96 -21.98 -2.63 -11.38
N LYS A 97 -20.97 -3.46 -11.68
CA LYS A 97 -21.14 -4.92 -11.58
C LYS A 97 -21.22 -5.33 -10.11
N ALA A 98 -22.32 -5.99 -9.77
CA ALA A 98 -22.44 -6.70 -8.49
C ALA A 98 -21.52 -7.93 -8.55
N GLY A 99 -20.27 -7.74 -8.13
CA GLY A 99 -19.28 -8.81 -8.12
C GLY A 99 -19.69 -9.99 -7.24
N ASP A 100 -19.26 -11.17 -7.66
CA ASP A 100 -19.44 -12.43 -6.94
C ASP A 100 -18.82 -12.39 -5.52
N ILE A 101 -19.44 -13.11 -4.59
CA ILE A 101 -18.97 -13.21 -3.20
C ILE A 101 -18.21 -14.52 -3.09
N SER A 102 -16.88 -14.45 -3.21
CA SER A 102 -15.98 -15.58 -2.93
C SER A 102 -15.19 -15.24 -1.65
N PRO A 103 -15.65 -15.68 -0.46
CA PRO A 103 -15.05 -15.31 0.83
C PRO A 103 -13.56 -15.61 0.91
N PHE A 104 -13.15 -16.76 0.37
CA PHE A 104 -11.75 -17.18 0.34
C PHE A 104 -10.90 -16.24 -0.52
N GLU A 105 -11.38 -15.87 -1.71
CA GLU A 105 -10.67 -14.92 -2.58
C GLU A 105 -10.59 -13.54 -1.94
N ILE A 106 -11.66 -13.06 -1.32
CA ILE A 106 -11.69 -11.76 -0.62
C ILE A 106 -10.64 -11.75 0.49
N PHE A 107 -10.63 -12.77 1.35
CA PHE A 107 -9.65 -12.90 2.42
C PHE A 107 -8.22 -12.85 1.89
N LEU A 108 -7.95 -13.60 0.82
CA LEU A 108 -6.62 -13.74 0.25
C LEU A 108 -6.14 -12.45 -0.42
N TYR A 109 -6.98 -11.80 -1.23
CA TYR A 109 -6.64 -10.53 -1.87
C TYR A 109 -6.47 -9.40 -0.85
N SER A 110 -7.32 -9.30 0.18
CA SER A 110 -7.15 -8.30 1.25
C SER A 110 -5.87 -8.50 2.04
N THR A 111 -5.57 -9.74 2.42
CA THR A 111 -4.34 -10.08 3.14
C THR A 111 -3.12 -9.72 2.30
N LEU A 112 -3.11 -10.12 1.03
CA LEU A 112 -2.03 -9.78 0.11
C LEU A 112 -1.89 -8.27 -0.09
N ASN A 113 -3.00 -7.55 -0.22
CA ASN A 113 -2.99 -6.11 -0.38
C ASN A 113 -2.35 -5.42 0.83
N MET A 114 -2.73 -5.81 2.05
CA MET A 114 -2.14 -5.23 3.27
C MET A 114 -0.66 -5.60 3.42
N ALA A 115 -0.31 -6.86 3.16
CA ALA A 115 1.09 -7.30 3.17
C ALA A 115 1.94 -6.49 2.18
N LEU A 116 1.43 -6.25 0.98
CA LEU A 116 2.09 -5.45 -0.05
C LEU A 116 2.26 -3.98 0.37
N ILE A 117 1.22 -3.37 0.95
CA ILE A 117 1.29 -1.99 1.47
C ILE A 117 2.36 -1.91 2.56
N ILE A 118 2.35 -2.80 3.54
CA ILE A 118 3.31 -2.80 4.66
C ILE A 118 4.73 -3.05 4.14
N ALA A 119 4.92 -4.03 3.25
CA ALA A 119 6.22 -4.32 2.65
C ALA A 119 6.79 -3.09 1.93
N THR A 120 5.95 -2.39 1.17
CA THR A 120 6.34 -1.16 0.46
C THR A 120 6.66 -0.03 1.43
N ILE A 121 5.84 0.18 2.47
CA ILE A 121 6.09 1.19 3.51
C ILE A 121 7.45 0.95 4.16
N LEU A 122 7.72 -0.29 4.59
CA LEU A 122 9.02 -0.66 5.18
C LEU A 122 10.17 -0.42 4.19
N ASN A 123 9.95 -0.64 2.89
CA ASN A 123 10.95 -0.38 1.87
C ASN A 123 11.25 1.13 1.68
N PHE A 124 10.25 1.99 1.87
CA PHE A 124 10.44 3.45 1.80
C PHE A 124 11.08 4.06 3.05
N LEU A 125 11.08 3.34 4.18
CA LEU A 125 11.73 3.83 5.40
C LEU A 125 13.25 3.89 5.24
N PRO A 126 13.92 4.88 5.88
CA PRO A 126 15.37 4.90 6.03
C PRO A 126 15.87 3.64 6.73
N GLU A 127 17.09 3.24 6.43
CA GLU A 127 17.67 2.00 6.93
C GLU A 127 17.66 1.90 8.46
N GLU A 128 17.99 2.98 9.17
CA GLU A 128 17.99 3.03 10.63
C GLU A 128 16.60 2.74 11.22
N THR A 129 15.57 3.46 10.73
CA THR A 129 14.19 3.31 11.21
C THR A 129 13.63 1.93 10.89
N ARG A 130 13.99 1.40 9.71
CA ARG A 130 13.62 0.06 9.28
C ARG A 130 14.26 -1.03 10.14
N ILE A 131 15.55 -0.91 10.47
CA ILE A 131 16.23 -1.86 11.37
C ILE A 131 15.58 -1.84 12.76
N MET A 132 15.25 -0.65 13.28
CA MET A 132 14.51 -0.54 14.54
C MET A 132 13.14 -1.22 14.48
N ALA A 133 12.39 -1.05 13.38
CA ALA A 133 11.10 -1.71 13.17
C ALA A 133 11.25 -3.24 13.08
N ASN A 134 12.23 -3.75 12.33
CA ASN A 134 12.46 -5.19 12.17
C ASN A 134 12.97 -5.86 13.46
N ASN A 135 13.80 -5.18 14.25
CA ASN A 135 14.28 -5.70 15.53
C ASN A 135 13.20 -5.71 16.60
N SER A 136 12.24 -4.77 16.52
CA SER A 136 11.14 -4.68 17.48
C SER A 136 9.91 -5.52 17.10
N SER A 137 9.80 -5.99 15.85
CA SER A 137 8.66 -6.76 15.36
C SER A 137 9.07 -7.93 14.47
N LYS A 138 8.67 -9.13 14.89
CA LYS A 138 8.89 -10.35 14.11
C LYS A 138 8.11 -10.32 12.80
N ILE A 139 6.90 -9.76 12.82
CA ILE A 139 6.04 -9.69 11.64
C ILE A 139 6.63 -8.70 10.61
N ALA A 140 7.09 -7.53 11.05
CA ALA A 140 7.75 -6.56 10.18
C ALA A 140 8.99 -7.18 9.51
N ASN A 141 9.81 -7.89 10.29
CA ASN A 141 10.99 -8.57 9.76
C ASN A 141 10.64 -9.62 8.70
N ILE A 142 9.60 -10.43 8.91
CA ILE A 142 9.14 -11.42 7.92
C ILE A 142 8.63 -10.72 6.66
N ILE A 143 7.78 -9.70 6.80
CA ILE A 143 7.19 -8.99 5.66
C ILE A 143 8.30 -8.33 4.82
N TYR A 144 9.27 -7.68 5.46
CA TYR A 144 10.37 -7.04 4.77
C TYR A 144 11.31 -8.07 4.10
N SER A 145 11.70 -9.13 4.82
CA SER A 145 12.61 -10.16 4.29
C SER A 145 12.04 -10.83 3.02
N TYR A 146 10.73 -11.02 2.99
CA TYR A 146 10.02 -11.61 1.84
C TYR A 146 9.34 -10.56 0.95
N HIS A 147 9.81 -9.31 0.95
CA HIS A 147 9.23 -8.21 0.16
C HIS A 147 8.96 -8.62 -1.30
N THR A 148 9.95 -9.22 -1.98
CA THR A 148 9.82 -9.68 -3.36
C THR A 148 8.69 -10.70 -3.55
N VAL A 149 8.48 -11.59 -2.58
CA VAL A 149 7.38 -12.56 -2.62
C VAL A 149 6.05 -11.84 -2.51
N TRP A 150 5.91 -10.86 -1.62
CA TRP A 150 4.69 -10.06 -1.47
C TRP A 150 4.37 -9.21 -2.70
N VAL A 151 5.39 -8.74 -3.42
CA VAL A 151 5.22 -7.99 -4.69
C VAL A 151 4.79 -8.89 -5.84
N ILE A 152 5.25 -10.15 -5.90
CA ILE A 152 4.97 -11.04 -7.03
C ILE A 152 3.74 -11.93 -6.80
N ALA A 153 3.44 -12.26 -5.54
CA ALA A 153 2.33 -13.15 -5.19
C ALA A 153 0.96 -12.68 -5.75
N PRO A 154 0.58 -11.39 -5.69
CA PRO A 154 -0.73 -10.97 -6.14
C PRO A 154 -0.97 -11.13 -7.66
N PRO A 155 -0.05 -10.76 -8.58
CA PRO A 155 -0.18 -11.06 -10.01
C PRO A 155 -0.31 -12.56 -10.30
N ILE A 156 0.52 -13.38 -9.65
CA ILE A 156 0.46 -14.84 -9.78
C ILE A 156 -0.94 -15.34 -9.38
N LEU A 157 -1.44 -14.88 -8.25
CA LEU A 157 -2.70 -15.32 -7.69
C LEU A 157 -3.90 -14.88 -8.54
N LEU A 158 -3.87 -13.66 -9.07
CA LEU A 158 -4.86 -13.16 -10.01
C LEU A 158 -4.94 -14.03 -11.27
N ILE A 159 -3.78 -14.45 -11.81
CA ILE A 159 -3.73 -15.37 -12.93
C ILE A 159 -4.41 -16.70 -12.53
N PHE A 160 -3.91 -17.38 -11.50
CA PHE A 160 -4.39 -18.71 -11.14
C PHE A 160 -5.89 -18.76 -10.79
N LEU A 161 -6.39 -17.80 -10.01
CA LEU A 161 -7.78 -17.83 -9.55
C LEU A 161 -8.77 -17.34 -10.61
N ASN A 162 -8.34 -16.50 -11.55
CA ASN A 162 -9.21 -16.05 -12.64
C ASN A 162 -9.34 -17.11 -13.74
N PHE A 163 -8.29 -17.90 -14.01
CA PHE A 163 -8.35 -19.02 -14.97
C PHE A 163 -9.30 -20.13 -14.53
N ARG A 164 -9.52 -20.32 -13.23
CA ARG A 164 -10.37 -21.39 -12.67
C ARG A 164 -11.88 -21.19 -12.88
N LYS A 165 -12.32 -20.01 -13.33
CA LYS A 165 -13.75 -19.67 -13.55
C LYS A 165 -14.20 -19.75 -15.02
N LYS A 166 -13.31 -20.09 -15.96
CA LYS A 166 -13.68 -20.50 -17.32
C LYS A 166 -13.83 -22.01 -17.38
#